data_AF-A0A7W0VWV2-F1
#
_entry.id   AF-A0A7W0VWV2-F1
#
_cell.length_a   1.000
_cell.length_b   1.000
_cell.length_c   1.000
_cell.angle_alpha   90.00
_cell.angle_beta   90.00
_cell.angle_gamma   90.00
#
_symmetry.space_group_name_H-M   'P 1'
#
loop_
_entity.id
_entity.type
_entity.pdbx_description
1 polymer ?
#
loop_
_entity_poly.entity_id
_entity_poly.type
_entity_poly.pdbx_seq_one_letter_code
_entity_poly.pdbx_strand_id
1 'polypeptide(L)'
;MSLIAFAFAVTVAGCASKKVYISGTKVPYSSNNESALKAVEEYRLAVERADIDSLVLMAHKQYWEDSGTPSGSDDYGYEGLKNVLANRLSKATDIRYTIRYMGVAQQCKSLQAGCRATVDVLIDASFTIPNVQGKPSRPDKRDQNQLLLEWDGKRWMFIQGM
;
A
#
# COMPACT_ATOMS: atom_id res chain seq x y z
N MET A 1 38.71 -40.88 -48.60
CA MET A 1 38.43 -39.60 -47.91
C MET A 1 36.93 -39.36 -47.97
N SER A 2 36.20 -39.63 -46.88
CA SER A 2 34.79 -39.21 -46.74
C SER A 2 34.65 -38.53 -45.39
N LEU A 3 34.28 -37.25 -45.42
CA LEU A 3 34.09 -36.37 -44.27
C LEU A 3 32.76 -36.72 -43.57
N ILE A 4 32.82 -36.98 -42.27
CA ILE A 4 31.65 -37.12 -41.40
C ILE A 4 31.26 -35.71 -40.92
N ALA A 5 30.08 -35.25 -41.31
CA ALA A 5 29.50 -34.00 -40.82
C ALA A 5 28.80 -34.26 -39.47
N PHE A 6 29.36 -33.71 -38.39
CA PHE A 6 28.78 -33.80 -37.05
C PHE A 6 27.84 -32.60 -36.84
N ALA A 7 26.53 -32.85 -36.85
CA ALA A 7 25.53 -31.82 -36.58
C ALA A 7 25.42 -31.60 -35.06
N PHE A 8 25.90 -30.45 -34.58
CA PHE A 8 25.82 -30.06 -33.18
C PHE A 8 24.43 -29.43 -32.90
N ALA A 9 23.53 -30.19 -32.28
CA ALA A 9 22.23 -29.70 -31.86
C ALA A 9 22.40 -28.82 -30.61
N VAL A 10 22.36 -27.50 -30.79
CA VAL A 10 22.31 -26.53 -29.69
C VAL A 10 20.90 -26.55 -29.10
N THR A 11 20.71 -27.30 -28.01
CA THR A 11 19.49 -27.23 -27.21
C THR A 11 19.54 -25.97 -26.34
N VAL A 12 18.83 -24.94 -26.78
CA VAL A 12 18.64 -23.71 -25.98
C VAL A 12 17.69 -24.06 -24.83
N ALA A 13 18.25 -24.48 -23.69
CA ALA A 13 17.50 -24.63 -22.44
C ALA A 13 17.15 -23.23 -21.92
N GLY A 14 16.04 -22.68 -22.41
CA GLY A 14 15.44 -21.49 -21.84
C GLY A 14 14.91 -21.82 -20.45
N CYS A 15 15.70 -21.55 -19.41
CA CYS A 15 15.21 -21.49 -18.03
C CYS A 15 14.19 -20.36 -17.94
N ALA A 16 12.92 -20.65 -18.25
CA ALA A 16 11.81 -19.78 -17.91
C ALA A 16 11.80 -19.65 -16.39
N SER A 17 12.41 -18.59 -15.86
CA SER A 17 12.44 -18.30 -14.43
C SER A 17 10.98 -18.22 -13.97
N LYS A 18 10.55 -19.19 -13.16
CA LYS A 18 9.19 -19.22 -12.63
C LYS A 18 8.98 -17.90 -11.88
N LYS A 19 8.05 -17.06 -12.35
CA LYS A 19 7.71 -15.82 -11.66
C LYS A 19 7.19 -16.20 -10.28
N VAL A 20 7.94 -15.85 -9.25
CA VAL A 20 7.53 -15.98 -7.85
C VAL A 20 6.77 -14.71 -7.47
N TYR A 21 5.61 -14.87 -6.82
CA TYR A 21 4.76 -13.76 -6.37
C TYR A 21 4.67 -13.80 -4.84
N ILE A 22 4.43 -12.65 -4.22
CA ILE A 22 4.13 -12.58 -2.78
C ILE A 22 2.80 -13.31 -2.52
N SER A 23 2.76 -14.13 -1.47
CA SER A 23 1.61 -14.96 -1.12
C SER A 23 0.31 -14.16 -1.08
N GLY A 24 -0.75 -14.68 -1.71
CA GLY A 24 -2.06 -14.01 -1.76
C GLY A 24 -2.14 -12.82 -2.72
N THR A 25 -1.09 -12.53 -3.50
CA THR A 25 -1.06 -11.38 -4.41
C THR A 25 -0.56 -11.77 -5.81
N LYS A 26 -0.64 -10.82 -6.75
CA LYS A 26 0.02 -10.90 -8.07
C LYS A 26 1.29 -10.02 -8.14
N VAL A 27 1.77 -9.52 -7.00
CA VAL A 27 2.96 -8.67 -6.94
C VAL A 27 4.22 -9.55 -7.04
N PRO A 28 5.14 -9.27 -7.98
CA PRO A 28 6.39 -10.03 -8.10
C PRO A 28 7.17 -10.02 -6.79
N TYR A 29 7.67 -11.19 -6.40
CA TYR A 29 8.42 -11.36 -5.18
C TYR A 29 9.77 -10.64 -5.26
N SER A 30 10.01 -9.80 -4.28
CA SER A 30 11.31 -9.35 -3.82
C SER A 30 11.20 -9.04 -2.33
N SER A 31 12.31 -9.10 -1.59
CA SER A 31 12.32 -8.71 -0.18
C SER A 31 11.81 -7.28 0.02
N ASN A 32 12.15 -6.37 -0.89
CA ASN A 32 11.70 -4.98 -0.83
C ASN A 32 10.18 -4.86 -1.01
N ASN A 33 9.60 -5.53 -2.02
CA ASN A 33 8.15 -5.53 -2.23
C ASN A 33 7.41 -6.16 -1.05
N GLU A 34 7.89 -7.29 -0.57
CA GLU A 34 7.31 -7.98 0.59
C GLU A 34 7.33 -7.09 1.84
N SER A 35 8.44 -6.39 2.09
CA SER A 35 8.54 -5.47 3.23
C SER A 35 7.60 -4.27 3.13
N ALA A 36 7.39 -3.72 1.92
CA ALA A 36 6.44 -2.62 1.71
C ALA A 36 4.99 -3.10 1.89
N LEU A 37 4.63 -4.27 1.35
CA LEU A 37 3.29 -4.84 1.55
C LEU A 37 3.02 -5.16 3.03
N LYS A 38 4.03 -5.61 3.78
CA LYS A 38 3.90 -5.82 5.22
C LYS A 38 3.56 -4.52 5.96
N ALA A 39 4.21 -3.41 5.62
CA ALA A 39 3.90 -2.11 6.21
C ALA A 39 2.46 -1.65 5.89
N VAL A 40 2.00 -1.90 4.65
CA VAL A 40 0.61 -1.61 4.26
C VAL A 40 -0.38 -2.53 4.99
N GLU A 41 -0.03 -3.79 5.26
CA GLU A 41 -0.87 -4.69 6.06
C GLU A 41 -0.96 -4.24 7.53
N GLU A 42 0.14 -3.77 8.10
CA GLU A 42 0.15 -3.17 9.45
C GLU A 42 -0.75 -1.93 9.51
N TYR A 43 -0.71 -1.08 8.48
CA TYR A 43 -1.63 0.05 8.31
C TYR A 43 -3.10 -0.41 8.24
N ARG A 44 -3.42 -1.40 7.38
CA ARG A 44 -4.77 -1.96 7.24
C ARG A 44 -5.34 -2.42 8.58
N LEU A 45 -4.50 -3.13 9.34
CA LEU A 45 -4.85 -3.64 10.66
C LEU A 45 -5.04 -2.52 11.69
N ALA A 46 -4.27 -1.43 11.63
CA ALA A 46 -4.45 -0.27 12.49
C ALA A 46 -5.77 0.47 12.19
N VAL A 47 -6.13 0.62 10.91
CA VAL A 47 -7.43 1.18 10.49
C VAL A 47 -8.59 0.33 11.04
N GLU A 48 -8.52 -0.99 10.86
CA GLU A 48 -9.56 -1.91 11.32
C GLU A 48 -9.77 -1.88 12.84
N ARG A 49 -8.70 -1.63 13.60
CA ARG A 49 -8.76 -1.44 15.07
C ARG A 49 -9.12 -0.03 15.52
N ALA A 50 -9.31 0.92 14.59
CA ALA A 50 -9.42 2.34 14.88
C ALA A 50 -8.26 2.88 15.74
N ASP A 51 -7.06 2.36 15.54
CA ASP A 51 -5.87 2.69 16.34
C ASP A 51 -5.18 3.95 15.81
N ILE A 52 -5.71 5.10 16.22
CA ILE A 52 -5.29 6.43 15.77
C ILE A 52 -3.80 6.68 16.06
N ASP A 53 -3.33 6.29 17.24
CA ASP A 53 -1.93 6.53 17.64
C ASP A 53 -0.97 5.75 16.74
N SER A 54 -1.27 4.48 16.45
CA SER A 54 -0.47 3.69 15.52
C SER A 54 -0.47 4.30 14.11
N LEU A 55 -1.61 4.77 13.61
CA LEU A 55 -1.70 5.41 12.29
C LEU A 55 -0.85 6.69 12.22
N VAL A 56 -0.93 7.55 13.24
CA VAL A 56 -0.10 8.77 13.32
C VAL A 56 1.39 8.44 13.40
N LEU A 57 1.76 7.35 14.08
CA LEU A 57 3.14 6.88 14.16
C LEU A 57 3.66 6.22 12.88
N MET A 58 2.79 5.77 11.99
CA MET A 58 3.15 5.23 10.67
C MET A 58 3.39 6.34 9.64
N ALA A 59 2.79 7.51 9.83
CA ALA A 59 2.97 8.64 8.93
C ALA A 59 4.34 9.32 9.08
N HIS A 60 4.95 9.67 7.95
CA HIS A 60 6.16 10.48 7.89
C HIS A 60 5.85 11.94 8.25
N LYS A 61 6.82 12.66 8.82
CA LYS A 61 6.62 14.09 9.18
C LYS A 61 6.34 14.99 7.97
N GLN A 62 6.74 14.55 6.78
CA GLN A 62 6.46 15.23 5.51
C GLN A 62 5.21 14.67 4.82
N TYR A 63 4.32 14.00 5.56
CA TYR A 63 3.05 13.50 5.02
C TYR A 63 2.25 14.64 4.39
N TRP A 64 1.69 14.38 3.22
CA TRP A 64 0.79 15.28 2.49
C TRP A 64 -0.28 14.47 1.75
N GLU A 65 -1.52 14.93 1.84
CA GLU A 65 -2.67 14.38 1.13
C GLU A 65 -3.31 15.48 0.28
N ASP A 66 -3.57 15.18 -0.99
CA ASP A 66 -4.21 16.10 -1.95
C ASP A 66 -5.67 15.73 -2.28
N SER A 67 -6.14 14.57 -1.79
CA SER A 67 -7.51 14.04 -1.92
C SER A 67 -8.07 14.04 -3.36
N GLY A 68 -7.24 14.29 -4.38
CA GLY A 68 -7.62 14.42 -5.78
C GLY A 68 -8.60 15.56 -6.12
N THR A 69 -8.80 16.59 -5.28
CA THR A 69 -9.77 17.67 -5.58
C THR A 69 -9.12 18.90 -6.24
N PRO A 70 -9.78 19.55 -7.23
CA PRO A 70 -9.18 20.71 -7.91
C PRO A 70 -8.93 21.94 -7.02
N SER A 71 -9.70 22.10 -5.94
CA SER A 71 -9.60 23.27 -5.05
C SER A 71 -8.54 23.11 -3.97
N GLY A 72 -8.08 21.89 -3.68
CA GLY A 72 -7.15 21.59 -2.59
C GLY A 72 -7.68 21.96 -1.19
N SER A 73 -8.98 22.22 -1.07
CA SER A 73 -9.60 22.67 0.18
C SER A 73 -9.66 21.57 1.25
N ASP A 74 -9.51 20.33 0.81
CA ASP A 74 -9.39 19.13 1.64
C ASP A 74 -7.97 18.58 1.67
N ASP A 75 -6.97 19.34 1.21
CA ASP A 75 -5.57 18.98 1.34
C ASP A 75 -5.12 19.12 2.80
N TYR A 76 -4.24 18.22 3.24
CA TYR A 76 -3.68 18.31 4.58
C TYR A 76 -2.32 17.63 4.72
N GLY A 77 -1.49 18.19 5.61
CA GLY A 77 -0.23 17.58 6.02
C GLY A 77 -0.34 16.75 7.31
N TYR A 78 0.80 16.35 7.86
CA TYR A 78 0.91 15.52 9.07
C TYR A 78 0.02 15.97 10.26
N GLU A 79 -0.03 17.26 10.59
CA GLU A 79 -0.89 17.74 11.69
C GLU A 79 -2.39 17.68 11.32
N GLY A 80 -2.72 17.89 10.05
CA GLY A 80 -4.10 17.72 9.58
C GLY A 80 -4.53 16.26 9.56
N LEU A 81 -3.62 15.31 9.30
CA LEU A 81 -3.89 13.87 9.39
C LEU A 81 -4.38 13.50 10.78
N LYS A 82 -3.71 13.98 11.85
CA LYS A 82 -4.15 13.76 13.23
C LYS A 82 -5.59 14.23 13.45
N ASN A 83 -5.92 15.42 12.95
CA ASN A 83 -7.27 15.97 13.04
C ASN A 83 -8.28 15.14 12.26
N VAL A 84 -7.93 14.68 11.05
CA VAL A 84 -8.78 13.81 10.23
C VAL A 84 -9.08 12.51 10.95
N LEU A 85 -8.05 11.83 11.47
CA LEU A 85 -8.21 10.58 12.22
C LEU A 85 -9.04 10.80 13.50
N ALA A 86 -8.73 11.84 14.28
CA ALA A 86 -9.44 12.16 15.52
C ALA A 86 -10.90 12.56 15.31
N ASN A 87 -11.26 13.12 14.15
CA ASN A 87 -12.63 13.60 13.89
C ASN A 87 -13.47 12.66 13.02
N ARG A 88 -12.83 11.86 12.16
CA ARG A 88 -13.52 10.95 11.23
C ARG A 88 -13.44 9.51 11.71
N LEU A 89 -12.24 8.99 11.94
CA LEU A 89 -12.05 7.59 12.33
C LEU A 89 -12.62 7.30 13.73
N SER A 90 -12.49 8.24 14.68
CA SER A 90 -13.04 8.10 16.03
C SER A 90 -14.57 7.91 16.08
N LYS A 91 -15.28 8.31 15.03
CA LYS A 91 -16.74 8.18 14.92
C LYS A 91 -17.17 6.87 14.28
N ALA A 92 -16.23 6.12 13.72
CA ALA A 92 -16.49 4.88 13.02
C ALA A 92 -16.39 3.69 13.98
N THR A 93 -17.38 2.80 13.92
CA THR A 93 -17.38 1.50 14.63
C THR A 93 -17.62 0.36 13.64
N ASP A 94 -17.45 -0.88 14.09
CA ASP A 94 -17.65 -2.10 13.28
C ASP A 94 -16.90 -2.09 11.94
N ILE A 95 -15.69 -1.50 11.97
CA ILE A 95 -14.87 -1.28 10.80
C ILE A 95 -14.47 -2.62 10.21
N ARG A 96 -14.79 -2.82 8.93
CA ARG A 96 -14.22 -3.85 8.07
C ARG A 96 -13.43 -3.14 6.99
N TYR A 97 -12.13 -3.43 6.91
CA TYR A 97 -11.24 -2.74 5.99
C TYR A 97 -10.33 -3.76 5.29
N THR A 98 -10.61 -4.02 4.01
CA THR A 98 -9.89 -5.01 3.19
C THR A 98 -9.08 -4.30 2.13
N ILE A 99 -7.83 -4.72 1.95
CA ILE A 99 -6.94 -4.25 0.89
C ILE A 99 -6.64 -5.39 -0.08
N ARG A 100 -6.76 -5.11 -1.37
CA ARG A 100 -6.20 -5.93 -2.44
C ARG A 100 -4.99 -5.23 -3.05
N TYR A 101 -3.83 -5.86 -2.95
CA TYR A 101 -2.57 -5.37 -3.51
C TYR A 101 -2.52 -5.57 -5.02
N MET A 102 -2.51 -4.46 -5.78
CA MET A 102 -2.54 -4.46 -7.24
C MET A 102 -1.13 -4.38 -7.84
N GLY A 103 -0.23 -3.62 -7.22
CA GLY A 103 1.12 -3.41 -7.72
C GLY A 103 2.02 -2.75 -6.69
N VAL A 104 3.33 -2.90 -6.90
CA VAL A 104 4.37 -2.16 -6.15
C VAL A 104 5.38 -1.62 -7.15
N ALA A 105 5.68 -0.33 -7.08
CA ALA A 105 6.77 0.29 -7.84
C ALA A 105 7.82 0.84 -6.88
N GLN A 106 9.03 0.26 -6.95
CA GLN A 106 10.18 0.67 -6.14
C GLN A 106 10.99 1.73 -6.89
N GLN A 107 11.44 2.77 -6.19
CA GLN A 107 12.34 3.78 -6.76
C GLN A 107 13.83 3.43 -6.57
N CYS A 108 14.14 2.39 -5.81
CA CYS A 108 15.52 1.99 -5.52
C CYS A 108 15.77 0.51 -5.82
N LYS A 109 17.01 0.21 -6.18
CA LYS A 109 17.47 -1.19 -6.38
C LYS A 109 17.72 -1.91 -5.05
N SER A 110 18.17 -1.17 -4.04
CA SER A 110 18.43 -1.67 -2.68
C SER A 110 17.79 -0.73 -1.66
N LEU A 111 17.34 -1.30 -0.54
CA LEU A 111 16.69 -0.55 0.53
C LEU A 111 17.71 0.31 1.28
N GLN A 112 17.50 1.62 1.26
CA GLN A 112 18.34 2.64 1.92
C GLN A 112 17.45 3.79 2.40
N ALA A 113 17.93 4.60 3.34
CA ALA A 113 17.16 5.74 3.85
C ALA A 113 16.76 6.70 2.70
N GLY A 114 15.53 7.18 2.72
CA GLY A 114 14.94 7.98 1.64
C GLY A 114 14.45 7.16 0.44
N CYS A 115 14.57 5.83 0.48
CA CYS A 115 14.03 5.00 -0.58
C CYS A 115 12.51 5.04 -0.59
N ARG A 116 11.90 5.18 -1.77
CA ARG A 116 10.44 5.26 -1.91
C ARG A 116 9.85 4.07 -2.66
N ALA A 117 8.63 3.74 -2.29
CA ALA A 117 7.80 2.77 -2.98
C ALA A 117 6.36 3.29 -3.09
N THR A 118 5.71 3.06 -4.22
CA THR A 118 4.26 3.18 -4.32
C THR A 118 3.63 1.80 -4.25
N VAL A 119 2.49 1.71 -3.56
CA VAL A 119 1.67 0.50 -3.49
C VAL A 119 0.28 0.83 -3.99
N ASP A 120 -0.07 0.29 -5.15
CA ASP A 120 -1.41 0.43 -5.72
C ASP A 120 -2.35 -0.56 -5.04
N VAL A 121 -3.45 -0.05 -4.48
CA VAL A 121 -4.41 -0.84 -3.72
C VAL A 121 -5.84 -0.61 -4.19
N LEU A 122 -6.65 -1.66 -4.10
CA LEU A 122 -8.09 -1.54 -4.11
C LEU A 122 -8.60 -1.78 -2.69
N ILE A 123 -9.27 -0.79 -2.13
CA ILE A 123 -9.83 -0.80 -0.80
C ILE A 123 -11.32 -1.14 -0.91
N ASP A 124 -11.75 -2.13 -0.14
CA ASP A 124 -13.16 -2.43 0.13
C ASP A 124 -13.40 -2.23 1.63
N ALA A 125 -14.22 -1.24 1.99
CA ALA A 125 -14.44 -0.84 3.37
C ALA A 125 -15.93 -0.74 3.71
N SER A 126 -16.29 -1.13 4.94
CA SER A 126 -17.60 -0.84 5.53
C SER A 126 -17.41 -0.44 6.98
N PHE A 127 -18.17 0.53 7.47
CA PHE A 127 -18.07 1.01 8.84
C PHE A 127 -19.39 1.64 9.26
N THR A 128 -19.71 1.57 10.54
CA THR A 128 -20.89 2.20 11.13
C THR A 128 -20.55 3.63 11.54
N ILE A 129 -21.30 4.62 11.07
CA ILE A 129 -21.22 6.03 11.47
C ILE A 129 -22.62 6.62 11.70
N PRO A 130 -22.79 7.63 12.57
CA PRO A 130 -24.04 8.37 12.67
C PRO A 130 -24.33 9.18 11.40
N ASN A 131 -25.57 9.10 10.89
CA ASN A 131 -26.04 9.95 9.79
C ASN A 131 -26.44 11.36 10.30
N VAL A 132 -26.96 12.20 9.41
CA VAL A 132 -27.40 13.58 9.75
C VAL A 132 -28.50 13.65 10.81
N GLN A 133 -29.22 12.55 11.05
CA GLN A 133 -30.24 12.41 12.10
C GLN A 133 -29.70 11.74 13.38
N GLY A 134 -28.39 11.45 13.44
CA GLY A 134 -27.74 10.75 14.55
C GLY A 134 -28.01 9.24 14.58
N LYS A 135 -28.65 8.67 13.55
CA LYS A 135 -28.94 7.22 13.48
C LYS A 135 -27.73 6.47 12.90
N PRO A 136 -27.42 5.26 13.40
CA PRO A 136 -26.38 4.42 12.80
C PRO A 136 -26.65 4.15 11.32
N SER A 137 -25.62 4.29 10.50
CA SER A 137 -25.61 3.97 9.09
C SER A 137 -24.32 3.26 8.74
N ARG A 138 -24.40 2.21 7.92
CA ARG A 138 -23.26 1.40 7.52
C ARG A 138 -23.06 1.46 6.00
N PRO A 139 -22.41 2.52 5.49
CA PRO A 139 -22.06 2.59 4.07
C PRO A 139 -20.98 1.57 3.72
N ASP A 140 -21.07 1.02 2.51
CA ASP A 140 -19.98 0.35 1.83
C ASP A 140 -19.24 1.35 0.94
N LYS A 141 -17.91 1.27 0.94
CA LYS A 141 -17.03 2.08 0.11
C LYS A 141 -16.04 1.18 -0.63
N ARG A 142 -15.83 1.51 -1.90
CA ARG A 142 -14.82 0.88 -2.72
C ARG A 142 -14.03 1.95 -3.44
N ASP A 143 -12.71 1.89 -3.32
CA ASP A 143 -11.83 2.93 -3.84
C ASP A 143 -10.50 2.36 -4.31
N GLN A 144 -9.97 2.91 -5.41
CA GLN A 144 -8.62 2.61 -5.87
C GLN A 144 -7.70 3.73 -5.42
N ASN A 145 -6.69 3.38 -4.61
CA ASN A 145 -5.79 4.34 -3.99
C ASN A 145 -4.33 3.93 -4.23
N GLN A 146 -3.41 4.90 -4.14
CA GLN A 146 -1.98 4.68 -4.20
C GLN A 146 -1.33 5.17 -2.91
N LEU A 147 -0.69 4.24 -2.20
CA LEU A 147 0.03 4.55 -0.97
C LEU A 147 1.48 4.84 -1.32
N LEU A 148 1.98 6.03 -0.96
CA LEU A 148 3.40 6.37 -1.10
C LEU A 148 4.10 6.17 0.23
N LEU A 149 5.14 5.33 0.23
CA LEU A 149 5.95 5.05 1.40
C LEU A 149 7.40 5.47 1.17
N GLU A 150 8.07 5.86 2.25
CA GLU A 150 9.51 6.10 2.30
C GLU A 150 10.16 5.31 3.44
N TRP A 151 11.30 4.71 3.16
CA TRP A 151 12.11 4.01 4.14
C TRP A 151 12.96 4.99 4.95
N ASP A 152 12.76 5.05 6.27
CA ASP A 152 13.49 5.97 7.16
C ASP A 152 14.88 5.44 7.61
N GLY A 153 15.27 4.27 7.12
CA GLY A 153 16.46 3.53 7.58
C GLY A 153 16.12 2.38 8.52
N LYS A 154 14.90 2.31 9.06
CA LYS A 154 14.43 1.29 10.00
C LYS A 154 13.10 0.67 9.61
N ARG A 155 12.16 1.47 9.09
CA ARG A 155 10.82 1.04 8.68
C ARG A 155 10.28 1.91 7.54
N TRP A 156 9.24 1.39 6.89
CA TRP A 156 8.47 2.17 5.92
C TRP A 156 7.54 3.14 6.65
N MET A 157 7.52 4.38 6.19
CA MET A 157 6.71 5.47 6.69
C MET A 157 5.82 5.99 5.55
N PHE A 158 4.56 6.29 5.82
CA PHE A 158 3.63 6.78 4.81
C PHE A 158 3.85 8.27 4.56
N ILE A 159 3.99 8.65 3.29
CA ILE A 159 4.07 10.05 2.86
C ILE A 159 2.73 10.53 2.28
N GLN A 160 1.89 9.63 1.76
CA GLN A 160 0.60 9.95 1.16
C GLN A 160 -0.34 8.73 1.17
N GLY A 161 -1.65 8.97 1.09
CA GLY A 161 -2.68 7.98 0.80
C GLY A 161 -3.35 7.34 2.01
N MET A 162 -3.15 7.87 3.22
CA MET A 162 -3.77 7.38 4.46
C MET A 162 -5.17 7.93 4.69
#